data_AF-A0A5C7J6V8-F1
#
_entry.id   AF-A0A5C7J6V8-F1
#
_cell.length_a   1.000
_cell.length_b   1.000
_cell.length_c   1.000
_cell.angle_alpha   90.00
_cell.angle_beta   90.00
_cell.angle_gamma   90.00
#
_symmetry.space_group_name_H-M   'P 1'
#
loop_
_entity.id
_entity.type
_entity.pdbx_description
1 polymer ?
#
loop_
_entity_poly.entity_id
_entity_poly.type
_entity_poly.pdbx_seq_one_letter_code
_entity_poly.pdbx_strand_id
1 'polypeptide(L)'
;MNRPSLVLLDLEQTVVDDWQSRNFLCHKMERVKRFLEQFQPFTLGLMSWAVWDDGDLRVFHDELERPLSEFFCSRFEMAWSLDQWMRSLLKCKGLRAERKDMFDCFGKHETLFMCRNDPVFTNRRVVLVDDVAEHGLSFATRNNNFTSFVNVDRLEF
;
A
#
# COMPACT_ATOMS: atom_id res chain seq x y z
N MET A 1 1.60 -0.21 -24.62
CA MET A 1 0.46 0.14 -23.76
C MET A 1 0.99 0.31 -22.34
N ASN A 2 0.69 1.43 -21.67
CA ASN A 2 1.09 1.62 -20.27
C ASN A 2 0.32 0.62 -19.40
N ARG A 3 1.04 -0.10 -18.53
CA ARG A 3 0.42 -1.02 -17.56
C ARG A 3 -0.34 -0.18 -16.52
N PRO A 4 -1.55 -0.58 -16.10
CA PRO A 4 -2.26 0.12 -15.03
C PRO A 4 -1.43 0.08 -13.74
N SER A 5 -1.34 1.23 -13.08
CA SER A 5 -0.61 1.37 -11.82
C SER A 5 -1.56 1.22 -10.62
N LEU A 6 -1.18 0.41 -9.64
CA LEU A 6 -1.82 0.33 -8.33
C LEU A 6 -0.84 0.88 -7.29
N VAL A 7 -1.24 1.95 -6.62
CA VAL A 7 -0.43 2.61 -5.59
C VAL A 7 -0.93 2.19 -4.22
N LEU A 8 -0.16 1.36 -3.53
CA LEU A 8 -0.43 0.95 -2.16
C LEU A 8 0.11 2.02 -1.22
N LEU A 9 -0.78 2.63 -0.45
CA LEU A 9 -0.43 3.61 0.57
C LEU A 9 -0.34 2.94 1.93
N ASP A 10 0.75 3.22 2.63
CA ASP A 10 0.70 3.21 4.09
C ASP A 10 -0.05 4.44 4.63
N LEU A 11 -0.52 4.35 5.87
CA LEU A 11 -1.22 5.42 6.56
C LEU A 11 -0.29 6.22 7.48
N GLU A 12 0.10 5.61 8.60
CA GLU A 12 0.89 6.27 9.64
C GLU A 12 2.24 6.73 9.10
N GLN A 13 2.67 7.92 9.53
CA GLN A 13 3.88 8.61 9.09
C GLN A 13 4.02 8.80 7.56
N THR A 14 3.01 8.43 6.77
CA THR A 14 3.01 8.50 5.30
C THR A 14 1.97 9.50 4.80
N VAL A 15 0.70 9.32 5.16
CA VAL A 15 -0.38 10.26 4.83
C VAL A 15 -1.08 10.83 6.07
N VAL A 16 -1.00 10.15 7.21
CA VAL A 16 -1.42 10.68 8.53
C VAL A 16 -0.29 10.52 9.54
N ASP A 17 -0.30 11.31 10.62
CA ASP A 17 0.69 11.21 11.70
C ASP A 17 0.60 9.87 12.45
N ASP A 18 -0.57 9.55 13.00
CA ASP A 18 -0.83 8.33 13.75
C ASP A 18 -2.29 7.87 13.58
N TRP A 19 -2.57 6.61 13.90
CA TRP A 19 -3.91 6.05 13.73
C TRP A 19 -4.96 6.64 14.68
N GLN A 20 -4.58 7.14 15.85
CA GLN A 20 -5.53 7.68 16.82
C GLN A 20 -6.00 9.07 16.46
N SER A 21 -5.08 9.96 16.06
CA SER A 21 -5.36 11.35 15.75
C SER A 21 -5.70 11.59 14.28
N ARG A 22 -5.12 10.79 13.38
CA ARG A 22 -5.37 10.78 11.92
C ARG A 22 -5.21 12.16 11.27
N ASN A 23 -4.30 13.00 11.77
CA ASN A 23 -4.05 14.30 11.16
C ASN A 23 -3.29 14.11 9.85
N PHE A 24 -3.82 14.66 8.76
CA PHE A 24 -3.17 14.54 7.45
C PHE A 24 -1.80 15.21 7.42
N LEU A 25 -0.80 14.46 6.96
CA LEU A 25 0.55 14.94 6.68
C LEU A 25 0.60 15.56 5.28
N CYS A 26 -0.09 16.69 5.08
CA CYS A 26 -0.27 17.32 3.77
C CYS A 26 1.05 17.50 2.99
N HIS A 27 2.14 17.84 3.68
CA HIS A 27 3.45 18.01 3.04
C HIS A 27 4.01 16.69 2.45
N LYS A 28 3.83 15.55 3.13
CA LYS A 28 4.20 14.23 2.59
C LYS A 28 3.25 13.83 1.45
N MET A 29 1.94 14.03 1.65
CA MET A 29 0.93 13.74 0.63
C MET A 29 1.19 14.50 -0.68
N GLU A 30 1.59 15.78 -0.64
CA GLU A 30 1.97 16.55 -1.82
C GLU A 30 3.20 15.96 -2.54
N ARG A 31 4.21 15.49 -1.80
CA ARG A 31 5.37 14.79 -2.39
C ARG A 31 4.94 13.52 -3.12
N VAL A 32 4.08 12.73 -2.49
CA VAL A 32 3.50 11.53 -3.11
C VAL A 32 2.72 11.92 -4.37
N LYS A 33 1.84 12.92 -4.30
CA LYS A 33 1.01 13.36 -5.42
C LYS A 33 1.85 13.75 -6.64
N ARG A 34 2.90 14.56 -6.46
CA ARG A 34 3.84 14.93 -7.52
C ARG A 34 4.57 13.72 -8.10
N PHE A 35 5.08 12.85 -7.22
CA PHE A 35 5.72 11.60 -7.65
C PHE A 35 4.79 10.72 -8.49
N LEU A 36 3.49 10.71 -8.19
CA LEU A 36 2.50 9.90 -8.88
C LEU A 36 2.07 10.45 -10.26
N GLU A 37 2.42 11.69 -10.62
CA GLU A 37 2.12 12.26 -11.94
C GLU A 37 2.72 11.42 -13.08
N GLN A 38 3.87 10.79 -12.85
CA GLN A 38 4.53 9.92 -13.84
C GLN A 38 3.84 8.56 -14.04
N PHE A 39 2.87 8.19 -13.20
CA PHE A 39 2.19 6.89 -13.22
C PHE A 39 0.71 6.98 -13.62
N GLN A 40 0.23 8.16 -14.05
CA GLN A 40 -1.15 8.35 -14.48
C GLN A 40 -1.49 7.53 -15.75
N PRO A 41 -2.68 6.87 -15.81
CA PRO A 41 -3.65 6.72 -14.74
C PRO A 41 -3.22 5.67 -13.70
N PHE A 42 -3.54 5.92 -12.42
CA PHE A 42 -3.36 4.95 -11.34
C PHE A 42 -4.64 4.77 -10.51
N THR A 43 -4.76 3.63 -9.84
CA THR A 43 -5.70 3.40 -8.74
C THR A 43 -4.98 3.32 -7.41
N LEU A 44 -5.67 3.64 -6.33
CA LEU A 44 -5.16 3.54 -4.97
C LEU A 44 -5.44 2.15 -4.39
N GLY A 45 -4.58 1.72 -3.48
CA GLY A 45 -4.85 0.64 -2.58
C GLY A 45 -4.26 0.89 -1.20
N LEU A 46 -4.70 0.12 -0.21
CA LEU A 46 -4.26 0.24 1.17
C LEU A 46 -3.32 -0.91 1.53
N MET A 47 -2.16 -0.56 2.07
CA MET A 47 -1.28 -1.51 2.75
C MET A 47 -0.71 -0.84 4.00
N SER A 48 -1.54 -0.73 5.03
CA SER A 48 -1.15 -0.15 6.30
C SER A 48 -1.37 -1.12 7.43
N TRP A 49 -0.36 -1.22 8.29
CA TRP A 49 -0.44 -2.00 9.51
C TRP A 49 -1.21 -1.30 10.62
N ALA A 50 -1.64 -0.05 10.42
CA ALA A 50 -2.58 0.64 11.30
C ALA A 50 -3.99 0.05 11.24
N VAL A 51 -4.34 -0.60 10.11
CA VAL A 51 -5.68 -1.16 9.87
C VAL A 51 -5.64 -2.67 10.14
N TRP A 52 -5.97 -3.07 11.37
CA TRP A 52 -5.73 -4.45 11.82
C TRP A 52 -6.83 -5.39 11.38
N ASP A 53 -8.08 -4.97 11.54
CA ASP A 53 -9.25 -5.79 11.30
C ASP A 53 -10.38 -5.04 10.56
N ASP A 54 -11.54 -5.67 10.46
CA ASP A 54 -12.71 -5.10 9.76
C ASP A 54 -13.29 -3.87 10.50
N GLY A 55 -13.00 -3.70 11.80
CA GLY A 55 -13.34 -2.51 12.57
C GLY A 55 -12.54 -1.31 12.11
N ASP A 56 -11.21 -1.43 12.08
CA ASP A 56 -10.33 -0.36 11.58
C ASP A 56 -10.59 -0.07 10.09
N LEU A 57 -10.87 -1.12 9.31
CA LEU A 57 -11.14 -0.96 7.89
C LEU A 57 -12.41 -0.12 7.65
N ARG A 58 -13.44 -0.28 8.49
CA ARG A 58 -14.62 0.60 8.46
C ARG A 58 -14.26 2.04 8.79
N VAL A 59 -13.45 2.28 9.82
CA VAL A 59 -12.97 3.64 10.15
C VAL A 59 -12.23 4.27 8.97
N PHE A 60 -11.36 3.50 8.30
CA PHE A 60 -10.68 3.97 7.09
C PHE A 60 -11.69 4.37 6.00
N HIS A 61 -12.67 3.51 5.70
CA HIS A 61 -13.68 3.79 4.68
C HIS A 61 -14.54 5.02 5.01
N ASP A 62 -14.94 5.17 6.27
CA ASP A 62 -15.84 6.23 6.73
C ASP A 62 -15.12 7.59 6.84
N GLU A 63 -13.84 7.60 7.25
CA GLU A 63 -13.14 8.85 7.60
C GLU A 63 -12.03 9.24 6.63
N LEU A 64 -11.32 8.28 6.01
CA LEU A 64 -10.07 8.55 5.29
C LEU A 64 -10.13 8.30 3.79
N GLU A 65 -10.88 7.28 3.34
CA GLU A 65 -10.87 6.87 1.93
C GLU A 65 -11.28 8.01 1.00
N ARG A 66 -12.36 8.71 1.34
CA ARG A 66 -12.89 9.80 0.50
C ARG A 66 -11.92 10.99 0.45
N PRO A 67 -11.45 11.58 1.57
CA PRO A 67 -10.47 12.66 1.51
C PRO A 67 -9.21 12.31 0.72
N LEU A 68 -8.67 11.09 0.91
CA LEU A 68 -7.50 10.63 0.17
C LEU A 68 -7.79 10.47 -1.33
N SER A 69 -8.94 9.91 -1.68
CA SER A 69 -9.37 9.76 -3.08
C SER A 69 -9.52 11.12 -3.78
N GLU A 70 -10.14 12.09 -3.11
CA GLU A 70 -10.29 13.45 -3.61
C GLU A 70 -8.92 14.13 -3.78
N PHE A 71 -8.04 14.03 -2.78
CA PHE A 71 -6.72 14.65 -2.82
C PHE A 71 -5.83 14.12 -3.97
N PHE A 72 -5.78 12.80 -4.15
CA PHE A 72 -5.00 12.14 -5.20
C PHE A 72 -5.72 12.08 -6.56
N CYS A 73 -6.98 12.54 -6.62
CA CYS A 73 -7.83 12.46 -7.82
C CYS A 73 -7.89 11.04 -8.40
N SER A 74 -8.00 10.04 -7.52
CA SER A 74 -8.08 8.62 -7.85
C SER A 74 -9.00 7.91 -6.87
N ARG A 75 -9.36 6.65 -7.13
CA ARG A 75 -10.21 5.85 -6.24
C ARG A 75 -9.41 4.71 -5.63
N PHE A 76 -9.79 4.30 -4.42
CA PHE A 76 -9.34 3.02 -3.89
C PHE A 76 -10.01 1.87 -4.65
N GLU A 77 -9.19 1.02 -5.23
CA GLU A 77 -9.63 -0.23 -5.84
C GLU A 77 -9.52 -1.40 -4.86
N MET A 78 -8.60 -1.31 -3.91
CA MET A 78 -8.29 -2.40 -2.97
C MET A 78 -7.89 -1.81 -1.62
N ALA A 79 -8.70 -2.01 -0.58
CA ALA A 79 -8.30 -1.72 0.78
C ALA A 79 -8.41 -2.98 1.63
N TRP A 80 -7.30 -3.43 2.19
CA TRP A 80 -7.24 -4.64 3.01
C TRP A 80 -6.75 -4.34 4.41
N SER A 81 -7.42 -4.94 5.40
CA SER A 81 -6.90 -5.03 6.77
C SER A 81 -5.72 -6.00 6.86
N LEU A 82 -4.95 -5.93 7.95
CA LEU A 82 -3.86 -6.86 8.22
C LEU A 82 -4.33 -8.32 8.18
N ASP A 83 -5.51 -8.62 8.72
CA ASP A 83 -6.11 -9.95 8.65
C ASP A 83 -6.40 -10.42 7.22
N GLN A 84 -6.78 -9.52 6.33
CA GLN A 84 -7.00 -9.83 4.92
C GLN A 84 -5.67 -10.07 4.19
N TRP A 85 -4.65 -9.25 4.45
CA TRP A 85 -3.29 -9.49 3.96
C TRP A 85 -2.74 -10.83 4.41
N MET A 86 -2.88 -11.15 5.70
CA MET A 86 -2.50 -12.43 6.27
C MET A 86 -3.21 -13.58 5.53
N ARG A 87 -4.54 -13.51 5.37
CA ARG A 87 -5.31 -14.52 4.60
C ARG A 87 -4.81 -14.69 3.16
N SER A 88 -4.43 -13.61 2.48
CA SER A 88 -3.82 -13.69 1.15
C SER A 88 -2.48 -14.43 1.18
N LEU A 89 -1.61 -14.15 2.17
CA LEU A 89 -0.35 -14.89 2.36
C LEU A 89 -0.57 -16.38 2.58
N LEU A 90 -1.51 -16.77 3.47
CA LEU A 90 -1.83 -18.17 3.73
C LEU A 90 -2.25 -18.88 2.44
N LYS A 91 -3.08 -18.22 1.61
CA LYS A 91 -3.54 -18.75 0.33
C LYS A 91 -2.39 -18.91 -0.67
N CYS A 92 -1.47 -17.95 -0.73
CA CYS A 92 -0.38 -17.97 -1.70
C CYS A 92 0.72 -19.00 -1.39
N LYS A 93 0.90 -19.38 -0.12
CA LYS A 93 2.05 -20.20 0.32
C LYS A 93 1.72 -21.41 1.18
N GLY A 94 0.45 -21.63 1.54
CA GLY A 94 0.06 -22.71 2.43
C GLY A 94 0.64 -22.57 3.85
N LEU A 95 1.07 -21.37 4.21
CA LEU A 95 1.60 -21.07 5.53
C LEU A 95 0.45 -20.90 6.52
N ARG A 96 0.74 -21.12 7.81
CA ARG A 96 -0.06 -20.63 8.94
C ARG A 96 0.73 -19.48 9.54
N ALA A 97 0.19 -18.27 9.44
CA ALA A 97 0.76 -17.07 10.02
C ALA A 97 -0.29 -16.50 10.97
N GLU A 98 0.17 -16.05 12.12
CA GLU A 98 -0.57 -15.22 13.05
C GLU A 98 -0.26 -13.74 12.80
N ARG A 99 -1.08 -12.84 13.33
CA ARG A 99 -0.85 -11.39 13.20
C ARG A 99 0.55 -10.99 13.67
N LYS A 100 1.04 -11.60 14.76
CA LYS A 100 2.37 -11.33 15.28
C LYS A 100 3.47 -11.68 14.27
N ASP A 101 3.30 -12.75 13.49
CA ASP A 101 4.25 -13.11 12.44
C ASP A 101 4.34 -12.05 11.34
N MET A 102 3.24 -11.33 11.10
CA MET A 102 3.23 -10.20 10.15
C MET A 102 4.08 -9.02 10.60
N PHE A 103 4.37 -8.87 11.89
CA PHE A 103 5.26 -7.81 12.38
C PHE A 103 6.67 -8.34 12.61
N ASP A 104 6.76 -9.49 13.27
CA ASP A 104 8.02 -10.04 13.77
C ASP A 104 8.82 -10.74 12.66
N CYS A 105 8.13 -11.34 11.69
CA CYS A 105 8.75 -12.16 10.65
C CYS A 105 8.62 -11.58 9.24
N PHE A 106 7.59 -10.75 8.97
CA PHE A 106 7.25 -10.34 7.61
C PHE A 106 6.93 -8.85 7.48
N GLY A 107 7.94 -8.02 7.17
CA GLY A 107 7.72 -6.65 6.73
C GLY A 107 6.75 -6.51 5.55
N LYS A 108 6.35 -5.27 5.24
CA LYS A 108 5.50 -5.02 4.05
C LYS A 108 6.21 -5.43 2.75
N HIS A 109 7.53 -5.31 2.70
CA HIS A 109 8.34 -5.81 1.57
C HIS A 109 8.18 -7.31 1.37
N GLU A 110 8.39 -8.09 2.43
CA GLU A 110 8.27 -9.54 2.44
C GLU A 110 6.84 -9.97 2.12
N THR A 111 5.86 -9.30 2.72
CA THR A 111 4.43 -9.54 2.49
C THR A 111 4.07 -9.33 1.01
N LEU A 112 4.44 -8.20 0.41
CA LEU A 112 4.18 -7.96 -1.02
C LEU A 112 4.92 -8.94 -1.91
N PHE A 113 6.18 -9.25 -1.58
CA PHE A 113 6.91 -10.26 -2.31
C PHE A 113 6.20 -11.61 -2.24
N MET A 114 5.70 -12.03 -1.09
CA MET A 114 4.99 -13.31 -0.96
C MET A 114 3.64 -13.32 -1.69
N CYS A 115 2.90 -12.22 -1.65
CA CYS A 115 1.62 -12.04 -2.35
C CYS A 115 1.76 -11.66 -3.83
N ARG A 116 2.98 -11.54 -4.37
CA ARG A 116 3.24 -11.02 -5.74
C ARG A 116 2.51 -11.72 -6.89
N ASN A 117 2.05 -12.95 -6.67
CA ASN A 117 1.29 -13.73 -7.65
C ASN A 117 -0.23 -13.66 -7.43
N ASP A 118 -0.71 -12.86 -6.46
CA ASP A 118 -2.14 -12.63 -6.27
C ASP A 118 -2.75 -12.05 -7.57
N PRO A 119 -3.93 -12.54 -8.00
CA PRO A 119 -4.59 -12.05 -9.20
C PRO A 119 -4.74 -10.53 -9.27
N VAL A 120 -4.93 -9.85 -8.13
CA VAL A 120 -5.11 -8.38 -8.09
C VAL A 120 -3.90 -7.63 -8.66
N PHE A 121 -2.71 -8.21 -8.56
CA PHE A 121 -1.45 -7.60 -9.02
C PHE A 121 -1.07 -7.94 -10.45
N THR A 122 -1.78 -8.88 -11.08
CA THR A 122 -1.43 -9.41 -12.41
C THR A 122 -1.50 -8.32 -13.48
N ASN A 123 -0.46 -8.25 -14.34
CA ASN A 123 -0.32 -7.22 -15.38
C ASN A 123 -0.29 -5.76 -14.88
N ARG A 124 0.07 -5.52 -13.61
CA ARG A 124 0.13 -4.17 -13.03
C ARG A 124 1.55 -3.70 -12.73
N ARG A 125 1.71 -2.37 -12.68
CA ARG A 125 2.76 -1.74 -11.88
C ARG A 125 2.22 -1.54 -10.47
N VAL A 126 2.87 -2.11 -9.46
CA VAL A 126 2.50 -1.92 -8.05
C VAL A 126 3.55 -1.03 -7.40
N VAL A 127 3.12 0.01 -6.69
CA VAL A 127 4.01 0.92 -6.00
C VAL A 127 3.61 0.98 -4.54
N LEU A 128 4.47 0.53 -3.62
CA LEU A 128 4.27 0.76 -2.19
C LEU A 128 4.91 2.10 -1.81
N VAL A 129 4.11 3.01 -1.25
CA VAL A 129 4.55 4.29 -0.70
C VAL A 129 4.40 4.23 0.81
N ASP A 130 5.51 4.42 1.51
CA ASP A 130 5.65 4.15 2.94
C ASP A 130 6.88 4.92 3.48
N ASP A 131 6.92 5.29 4.76
CA ASP A 131 8.03 6.05 5.36
C ASP A 131 9.23 5.19 5.79
N VAL A 132 9.04 3.88 5.95
CA VAL A 132 10.08 2.90 6.27
C VAL A 132 10.44 1.98 5.10
N ALA A 133 9.80 2.17 3.93
CA ALA A 133 10.14 1.42 2.72
C ALA A 133 11.61 1.60 2.28
N GLU A 134 12.20 0.54 1.73
CA GLU A 134 13.52 0.58 1.10
C GLU A 134 13.39 1.24 -0.29
N HIS A 135 13.65 2.54 -0.34
CA HIS A 135 13.51 3.33 -1.56
C HIS A 135 14.35 2.77 -2.72
N GLY A 136 13.71 2.55 -3.87
CA GLY A 136 14.36 2.08 -5.09
C GLY A 136 14.45 0.56 -5.21
N LEU A 137 14.08 -0.18 -4.17
CA LEU A 137 13.89 -1.63 -4.28
C LEU A 137 12.77 -1.91 -5.28
N SER A 138 12.99 -2.86 -6.19
CA SER A 138 11.97 -3.29 -7.13
C SER A 138 12.16 -4.73 -7.57
N PHE A 139 11.07 -5.38 -7.98
CA PHE A 139 11.11 -6.71 -8.56
C PHE A 139 10.06 -6.87 -9.66
N ALA A 140 10.35 -7.78 -10.60
CA ALA A 140 9.41 -8.21 -11.62
C ALA A 140 9.04 -9.68 -11.40
N THR A 141 7.84 -10.07 -11.82
CA THR A 141 7.31 -11.42 -11.60
C THR A 141 6.82 -12.06 -12.89
N ARG A 142 6.54 -13.37 -12.81
CA ARG A 142 6.07 -14.16 -13.96
C ARG A 142 4.65 -13.80 -14.43
N ASN A 143 3.81 -13.22 -13.57
CA ASN A 143 2.49 -12.70 -13.95
C ASN A 143 2.54 -11.26 -14.50
N ASN A 144 3.72 -10.84 -15.01
CA ASN A 144 3.93 -9.52 -15.62
C ASN A 144 3.61 -8.36 -14.66
N ASN A 145 3.76 -8.60 -13.35
CA ASN A 145 3.76 -7.56 -12.34
C ASN A 145 5.15 -6.96 -12.22
N PHE A 146 5.18 -5.64 -11.99
CA PHE A 146 6.38 -4.91 -11.59
C PHE A 146 6.08 -4.16 -10.29
N THR A 147 6.75 -4.54 -9.20
CA THR A 147 6.56 -3.92 -7.89
C THR A 147 7.77 -3.03 -7.56
N SER A 148 7.53 -1.82 -7.06
CA SER A 148 8.57 -0.92 -6.57
C SER A 148 8.20 -0.34 -5.20
N PHE A 149 9.22 -0.08 -4.40
CA PHE A 149 9.11 0.46 -3.05
C PHE A 149 9.65 1.88 -2.99
N VAL A 150 8.88 2.77 -2.37
CA VAL A 150 9.13 4.21 -2.36
C VAL A 150 9.05 4.70 -0.95
N ASN A 151 10.21 5.13 -0.43
CA ASN A 151 10.25 5.90 0.79
C ASN A 151 9.74 7.33 0.54
N VAL A 152 8.67 7.75 1.20
CA VAL A 152 8.09 9.10 1.02
C VAL A 152 9.05 10.22 1.44
N ASP A 153 9.92 9.98 2.43
CA ASP A 153 10.88 10.97 2.92
C ASP A 153 12.09 11.13 2.01
N ARG A 154 12.28 10.20 1.05
CA ARG A 154 13.32 10.28 0.02
C ARG A 154 12.81 10.81 -1.33
N LEU A 155 11.54 11.20 -1.42
CA LEU A 155 11.03 11.88 -2.60
C LEU A 155 11.54 13.33 -2.60
N GLU A 156 12.55 13.60 -3.42
CA GLU A 156 13.13 14.93 -3.60
C GLU A 156 12.25 15.79 -4.52
N PHE A 157 11.42 16.68 -3.96
CA PHE A 157 10.68 17.71 -4.71
C PHE A 157 10.37 18.94 -3.86
#